data_AF-A0A8T5IPI3-F1
#
_entry.id   AF-A0A8T5IPI3-F1
#
_cell.length_a   1.000
_cell.length_b   1.000
_cell.length_c   1.000
_cell.angle_alpha   90.00
_cell.angle_beta   90.00
_cell.angle_gamma   90.00
#
_symmetry.space_group_name_H-M   'P 1'
#
loop_
_entity.id
_entity.type
_entity.pdbx_description
1 polymer ?
#
loop_
_entity_poly.entity_id
_entity_poly.type
_entity_poly.pdbx_seq_one_letter_code
_entity_poly.pdbx_strand_id
1 'polypeptide(L)'
;MKGYQKFIVFCFVGGASAVVDLAFFNLAFFVGISFIFARIFGVLVSMIFNFSMNRNVSFSARGRSVRGQIPKYLVVYAVSSTINVLAGFLAVSLLGPGVIQANIASVIGIVVAIPFSFLGLLLWAFRKN
;
A
#
# COMPACT_ATOMS: atom_id res chain seq x y z
N MET A 1 -3.22 20.47 7.01
CA MET A 1 -3.06 20.09 5.59
C MET A 1 -4.43 19.95 4.95
N LYS A 2 -4.62 20.56 3.78
CA LYS A 2 -5.82 20.39 2.93
C LYS A 2 -5.84 18.96 2.34
N GLY A 3 -7.01 18.46 1.91
CA GLY A 3 -7.20 17.07 1.47
C GLY A 3 -6.24 16.61 0.37
N TYR A 4 -6.02 17.43 -0.66
CA TYR A 4 -5.10 17.12 -1.76
C TYR A 4 -3.63 17.04 -1.34
N GLN A 5 -3.20 17.83 -0.34
CA GLN A 5 -1.83 17.74 0.19
C GLN A 5 -1.61 16.41 0.90
N LYS A 6 -2.62 15.90 1.62
CA LYS A 6 -2.54 14.57 2.25
C LYS A 6 -2.47 13.47 1.20
N PHE A 7 -3.15 13.64 0.06
CA PHE A 7 -3.07 12.69 -1.06
C PHE A 7 -1.67 12.67 -1.69
N ILE A 8 -1.09 13.83 -1.97
CA ILE A 8 0.28 13.93 -2.51
C ILE A 8 1.27 13.28 -1.54
N VAL A 9 1.21 13.60 -0.25
CA VAL A 9 2.09 12.98 0.75
C VAL A 9 1.84 11.48 0.87
N PHE A 10 0.58 11.02 0.80
CA PHE A 10 0.26 9.59 0.77
C PHE A 10 0.91 8.88 -0.42
N CYS A 11 0.84 9.46 -1.63
CA CYS A 11 1.51 8.92 -2.81
C CYS A 11 3.03 8.89 -2.65
N PHE A 12 3.63 9.96 -2.10
CA PHE A 12 5.06 10.00 -1.80
C PHE A 12 5.48 8.95 -0.77
N VAL A 13 4.72 8.79 0.32
CA VAL A 13 4.97 7.76 1.33
C VAL A 13 4.81 6.37 0.73
N GLY A 14 3.78 6.16 -0.11
CA GLY A 14 3.57 4.91 -0.84
C GLY A 14 4.76 4.57 -1.75
N GLY A 15 5.21 5.54 -2.55
CA GLY A 15 6.38 5.39 -3.41
C GLY A 15 7.66 5.10 -2.60
N ALA A 16 7.91 5.85 -1.53
CA ALA A 16 9.04 5.61 -0.64
C ALA A 16 8.99 4.22 0.01
N SER A 17 7.79 3.74 0.35
CA SER A 17 7.60 2.39 0.91
C SER A 17 7.92 1.31 -0.11
N ALA A 18 7.59 1.51 -1.39
CA ALA A 18 7.98 0.60 -2.46
C ALA A 18 9.51 0.55 -2.66
N VAL A 19 10.19 1.69 -2.54
CA VAL A 19 11.67 1.73 -2.57
C VAL A 19 12.26 0.98 -1.37
N VAL A 20 11.69 1.16 -0.18
CA VAL A 20 12.09 0.41 1.04
C VAL A 20 11.86 -1.10 0.86
N ASP A 21 10.72 -1.53 0.31
CA ASP A 21 10.43 -2.94 -0.01
C ASP A 21 11.53 -3.53 -0.89
N LEU A 22 11.83 -2.88 -2.01
CA LEU A 22 12.84 -3.32 -2.96
C LEU A 22 14.24 -3.33 -2.35
N ALA A 23 14.61 -2.32 -1.56
CA ALA A 23 15.92 -2.24 -0.92
C ALA A 23 16.14 -3.41 0.06
N PHE A 24 15.19 -3.64 0.96
CA PHE A 24 15.30 -4.72 1.95
C PHE A 24 15.14 -6.11 1.33
N PHE A 25 14.31 -6.27 0.29
CA PHE A 25 14.25 -7.48 -0.50
C PHE A 25 15.62 -7.80 -1.13
N ASN A 26 16.24 -6.84 -1.82
CA ASN A 26 17.53 -7.06 -2.47
C ASN A 26 18.64 -7.34 -1.45
N LEU A 27 18.63 -6.65 -0.31
CA LEU A 27 19.60 -6.89 0.77
C LEU A 27 19.47 -8.31 1.33
N ALA A 28 18.24 -8.76 1.62
CA ALA A 28 17.98 -10.11 2.11
C ALA A 28 18.34 -11.17 1.07
N PHE A 29 18.01 -10.93 -0.20
CA PHE A 29 18.34 -11.84 -1.29
C PHE A 29 19.86 -11.95 -1.52
N PHE A 30 20.57 -10.82 -1.42
CA PHE A 30 22.03 -10.78 -1.59
C PHE A 30 22.78 -11.59 -0.51
N VAL A 31 22.26 -11.65 0.72
CA VAL A 31 22.83 -12.49 1.78
C VAL A 31 22.43 -13.97 1.68
N GLY A 32 21.80 -14.39 0.57
CA GLY A 32 21.48 -15.79 0.28
C GLY A 32 20.17 -16.29 0.88
N ILE A 33 19.30 -15.39 1.38
CA ILE A 33 17.98 -15.78 1.86
C ILE A 33 17.10 -16.18 0.66
N SER A 34 16.38 -17.30 0.79
CA SER A 34 15.45 -17.76 -0.24
C SER A 34 14.43 -16.66 -0.60
N PHE A 35 14.10 -16.58 -1.89
CA PHE A 35 13.25 -15.54 -2.49
C PHE A 35 11.97 -15.26 -1.68
N ILE A 36 11.29 -16.31 -1.21
CA ILE A 36 10.06 -16.19 -0.42
C ILE A 36 10.30 -15.45 0.89
N PHE A 37 11.35 -15.81 1.63
CA PHE A 37 11.66 -15.17 2.91
C PHE A 37 12.16 -13.74 2.71
N ALA A 38 12.98 -13.48 1.68
CA ALA A 38 13.42 -12.14 1.34
C ALA A 38 12.23 -11.23 0.96
N ARG A 39 11.25 -11.76 0.23
CA ARG A 39 10.04 -11.03 -0.15
C ARG A 39 9.15 -10.72 1.04
N ILE A 40 8.92 -11.70 1.92
CA ILE A 40 8.16 -11.50 3.16
C ILE A 40 8.83 -10.42 4.02
N PHE A 41 10.15 -10.49 4.16
CA PHE A 41 10.91 -9.51 4.94
C PHE A 41 10.80 -8.08 4.37
N GLY A 42 11.00 -7.91 3.06
CA GLY A 42 10.85 -6.62 2.38
C GLY A 42 9.44 -6.03 2.59
N VAL A 43 8.41 -6.86 2.39
CA VAL A 43 7.01 -6.42 2.53
C VAL A 43 6.70 -6.03 3.97
N LEU A 44 7.16 -6.80 4.97
CA LEU A 44 6.94 -6.48 6.37
C LEU A 44 7.60 -5.16 6.78
N VAL A 45 8.88 -4.96 6.40
CA VAL A 45 9.61 -3.72 6.69
C VAL A 45 8.93 -2.53 6.00
N SER A 46 8.53 -2.71 4.73
CA SER A 46 7.80 -1.71 3.95
C SER A 46 6.46 -1.35 4.58
N MET A 47 5.68 -2.34 5.03
CA MET A 47 4.39 -2.10 5.71
C MET A 47 4.58 -1.30 7.00
N ILE A 48 5.59 -1.64 7.81
CA ILE A 48 5.89 -0.91 9.06
C ILE A 48 6.27 0.54 8.74
N PHE A 49 7.15 0.73 7.76
CA PHE A 49 7.57 2.07 7.31
C PHE A 49 6.37 2.87 6.78
N ASN A 50 5.55 2.26 5.92
CA ASN A 50 4.37 2.87 5.33
C ASN A 50 3.37 3.32 6.40
N PHE A 51 3.09 2.46 7.39
CA PHE A 51 2.21 2.79 8.50
C PHE A 51 2.78 3.94 9.34
N SER A 52 4.07 3.87 9.70
CA SER A 52 4.72 4.88 10.53
C SER A 52 4.77 6.25 9.83
N MET A 53 5.09 6.28 8.54
CA MET A 53 5.13 7.50 7.75
C MET A 53 3.74 8.06 7.46
N ASN A 54 2.76 7.21 7.14
CA ASN A 54 1.38 7.68 6.96
C ASN A 54 0.82 8.27 8.25
N ARG A 55 1.12 7.65 9.39
CA ARG A 55 0.71 8.16 10.70
C ARG A 55 1.37 9.49 11.06
N ASN A 56 2.70 9.57 10.91
CA ASN A 56 3.48 10.72 11.38
C ASN A 56 3.47 11.89 10.40
N VAL A 57 3.46 11.62 9.10
CA VAL A 57 3.63 12.62 8.04
C VAL A 57 2.30 12.89 7.32
N SER A 58 1.63 11.86 6.78
CA SER A 58 0.40 12.05 5.97
C SER A 58 -0.79 12.52 6.80
N PHE A 59 -0.96 11.99 8.01
CA PHE A 59 -2.16 12.23 8.83
C PHE A 59 -1.89 12.92 10.18
N SER A 60 -0.62 13.14 10.56
CA SER A 60 -0.21 13.85 11.78
C SER A 60 -0.92 13.34 13.06
N ALA A 61 -1.14 12.03 13.17
CA ALA A 61 -1.85 11.41 14.30
C ALA A 61 -0.91 11.07 15.47
N ARG A 62 -0.05 12.01 15.88
CA ARG A 62 1.00 11.82 16.90
C ARG A 62 0.46 11.53 18.32
N GLY A 63 -0.76 11.95 18.65
CA GLY A 63 -1.33 11.87 20.01
C GLY A 63 -2.27 10.69 20.30
N ARG A 64 -2.29 9.61 19.51
CA ARG A 64 -3.31 8.54 19.62
C ARG A 64 -2.75 7.15 19.82
N SER A 65 -3.53 6.25 20.43
CA SER A 65 -3.07 4.88 20.69
C SER A 65 -2.81 4.12 19.39
N VAL A 66 -1.62 3.51 19.31
CA VAL A 66 -1.16 2.75 18.14
C VAL A 66 -2.05 1.51 17.92
N ARG A 67 -2.44 0.86 19.03
CA ARG A 67 -3.18 -0.42 19.04
C ARG A 67 -4.57 -0.32 18.39
N GLY A 68 -5.23 0.85 18.42
CA GLY A 68 -6.53 1.04 17.78
C GLY A 68 -6.47 1.36 16.28
N GLN A 69 -5.30 1.74 15.75
CA GLN A 69 -5.12 2.15 14.36
C GLN A 69 -4.62 1.02 13.47
N ILE A 70 -3.78 0.12 14.00
CA ILE A 70 -3.27 -1.06 13.28
C ILE A 70 -4.38 -1.92 12.67
N PRO A 71 -5.40 -2.39 13.43
CA PRO A 71 -6.44 -3.23 12.84
C PRO A 71 -7.25 -2.50 11.77
N LYS A 72 -7.51 -1.20 11.93
CA LYS A 72 -8.20 -0.39 10.90
C LYS A 72 -7.35 -0.25 9.64
N TYR A 73 -6.05 -0.02 9.79
CA TYR A 73 -5.11 0.03 8.67
C TYR A 73 -5.08 -1.30 7.91
N LEU A 74 -4.99 -2.42 8.63
CA LEU A 74 -5.02 -3.76 8.04
C LEU A 74 -6.31 -4.02 7.27
N VAL A 75 -7.48 -3.64 7.83
CA VAL A 75 -8.77 -3.79 7.14
C VAL A 75 -8.81 -2.93 5.87
N VAL A 76 -8.37 -1.68 5.92
CA VAL A 76 -8.35 -0.80 4.74
C VAL A 76 -7.44 -1.36 3.65
N TYR A 77 -6.25 -1.83 4.01
CA TYR A 77 -5.32 -2.45 3.05
C TYR A 77 -5.86 -3.77 2.51
N ALA A 78 -6.49 -4.60 3.33
CA ALA A 78 -7.12 -5.85 2.89
C ALA A 78 -8.24 -5.57 1.88
N VAL A 79 -9.15 -4.66 2.19
CA VAL A 79 -10.24 -4.24 1.27
C VAL A 79 -9.66 -3.68 -0.02
N SER A 80 -8.65 -2.81 0.08
CA SER A 80 -8.04 -2.20 -1.10
C SER A 80 -7.30 -3.21 -1.97
N SER A 81 -6.65 -4.20 -1.35
CA SER A 81 -6.02 -5.31 -2.06
C SER A 81 -7.05 -6.20 -2.75
N THR A 82 -8.20 -6.45 -2.13
CA THR A 82 -9.29 -7.19 -2.78
C THR A 82 -9.82 -6.42 -3.99
N ILE A 83 -10.02 -5.11 -3.86
CA ILE A 83 -10.44 -4.25 -4.98
C ILE A 83 -9.40 -4.25 -6.09
N ASN A 84 -8.11 -4.18 -5.74
CA ASN A 84 -7.00 -4.26 -6.69
C ASN A 84 -7.07 -5.54 -7.53
N VAL A 85 -7.21 -6.70 -6.87
CA VAL A 85 -7.28 -8.00 -7.54
C VAL A 85 -8.54 -8.14 -8.38
N LEU A 86 -9.71 -7.74 -7.87
CA LEU A 86 -10.97 -7.83 -8.61
C LEU A 86 -10.97 -6.94 -9.86
N ALA A 87 -10.51 -5.69 -9.73
CA ALA A 87 -10.41 -4.76 -10.85
C ALA A 87 -9.38 -5.25 -11.89
N GLY A 88 -8.24 -5.78 -11.43
CA GLY A 88 -7.25 -6.39 -12.32
C GLY A 88 -7.79 -7.61 -13.05
N PHE A 89 -8.49 -8.51 -12.36
CA PHE A 89 -9.11 -9.69 -12.96
C PHE A 89 -10.17 -9.31 -14.02
N LEU A 90 -11.05 -8.35 -13.71
CA LEU A 90 -12.01 -7.81 -14.67
C LEU A 90 -11.30 -7.21 -15.89
N ALA A 91 -10.25 -6.42 -15.68
CA ALA A 91 -9.49 -5.82 -16.78
C ALA A 91 -8.81 -6.87 -17.68
N VAL A 92 -8.19 -7.92 -17.12
CA VAL A 92 -7.62 -9.03 -17.92
C VAL A 92 -8.72 -9.74 -18.71
N SER A 93 -9.88 -9.99 -18.08
CA SER A 93 -10.99 -10.69 -18.75
C SER A 93 -11.54 -9.93 -19.96
N LEU A 94 -11.44 -8.60 -19.96
CA LEU A 94 -11.87 -7.74 -21.07
C LEU A 94 -10.78 -7.54 -22.14
N LEU A 95 -9.51 -7.48 -21.74
CA LEU A 95 -8.37 -7.21 -22.63
C LEU A 95 -7.82 -8.46 -23.34
N GLY A 96 -8.11 -9.65 -22.81
CA GLY A 96 -7.66 -10.93 -23.36
C GLY A 96 -6.29 -11.37 -22.85
N PRO A 97 -5.85 -12.60 -23.21
CA PRO A 97 -4.61 -13.17 -22.73
C PRO A 97 -3.39 -12.53 -23.40
N GLY A 98 -2.47 -12.02 -22.60
CA GLY A 98 -1.17 -11.57 -23.06
C GLY A 98 -0.40 -10.81 -21.97
N VAL A 99 0.93 -10.83 -22.09
CA VAL A 99 1.82 -10.27 -21.06
C VAL A 99 1.62 -8.77 -20.90
N ILE A 100 1.43 -8.04 -22.00
CA ILE A 100 1.20 -6.59 -21.98
C ILE A 100 -0.16 -6.28 -21.36
N GLN A 101 -1.20 -7.04 -21.71
CA GLN A 101 -2.56 -6.91 -21.19
C GLN A 101 -2.62 -7.18 -19.68
N ALA A 102 -1.89 -8.20 -19.20
CA ALA A 102 -1.78 -8.51 -17.78
C ALA A 102 -1.12 -7.37 -16.98
N ASN A 103 -0.08 -6.72 -17.56
CA ASN A 103 0.53 -5.56 -16.95
C ASN A 103 -0.44 -4.36 -16.91
N ILE A 104 -1.13 -4.06 -18.01
CA ILE A 104 -2.13 -2.98 -18.06
C ILE A 104 -3.24 -3.21 -17.04
N ALA A 105 -3.75 -4.44 -16.95
CA ALA A 105 -4.78 -4.81 -15.98
C ALA A 105 -4.30 -4.68 -14.53
N SER A 106 -3.05 -5.06 -14.24
CA SER A 106 -2.44 -4.88 -12.92
C SER A 106 -2.34 -3.40 -12.55
N VAL A 107 -1.95 -2.54 -13.51
CA VAL A 107 -1.90 -1.08 -13.32
C VAL A 107 -3.29 -0.52 -13.07
N ILE A 108 -4.31 -0.94 -13.83
CA ILE A 108 -5.71 -0.53 -13.62
C ILE A 108 -6.16 -0.90 -12.21
N GLY A 109 -5.89 -2.13 -11.77
CA GLY A 109 -6.19 -2.57 -10.41
C GLY A 109 -5.55 -1.67 -9.36
N ILE A 110 -4.29 -1.26 -9.56
CA ILE A 110 -3.57 -0.39 -8.61
C ILE A 110 -4.24 0.98 -8.57
N VAL A 111 -4.50 1.57 -9.74
CA VAL A 111 -5.13 2.90 -9.85
C VAL A 111 -6.50 2.92 -9.21
N VAL A 112 -7.30 1.87 -9.41
CA VAL A 112 -8.63 1.75 -8.78
C VAL A 112 -8.53 1.58 -7.28
N ALA A 113 -7.54 0.86 -6.75
CA ALA A 113 -7.39 0.62 -5.31
C ALA A 113 -6.87 1.83 -4.51
N ILE A 114 -6.11 2.73 -5.15
CA ILE A 114 -5.55 3.94 -4.51
C ILE A 114 -6.61 4.81 -3.82
N PRO A 115 -7.73 5.21 -4.46
CA PRO A 115 -8.73 6.05 -3.80
C PRO A 115 -9.39 5.36 -2.60
N PHE A 116 -9.66 4.05 -2.67
CA PHE A 116 -10.22 3.30 -1.52
C PHE A 116 -9.23 3.22 -0.37
N SER A 117 -7.96 2.95 -0.67
CA SER A 117 -6.89 2.96 0.33
C SER A 117 -6.79 4.33 0.99
N PHE A 118 -6.74 5.38 0.19
CA PHE A 118 -6.59 6.75 0.67
C PHE A 118 -7.78 7.21 1.50
N LEU A 119 -9.01 7.00 1.02
CA LEU A 119 -10.23 7.38 1.72
C LEU A 119 -10.44 6.56 2.99
N GLY A 120 -10.17 5.26 2.95
CA GLY A 120 -10.25 4.39 4.14
C GLY A 120 -9.26 4.85 5.23
N LEU A 121 -8.05 5.24 4.83
CA LEU A 121 -7.06 5.77 5.77
C LEU A 121 -7.47 7.15 6.30
N LEU A 122 -7.90 8.06 5.42
CA LEU A 122 -8.27 9.44 5.76
C LEU A 122 -9.53 9.52 6.62
N LEU A 123 -10.59 8.79 6.23
CA LEU A 123 -11.93 8.90 6.79
C LEU A 123 -12.22 7.89 7.90
N TRP A 124 -11.39 6.86 8.07
CA TRP A 124 -11.66 5.84 9.09
C TRP A 124 -10.45 5.48 9.95
N ALA A 125 -9.32 5.11 9.35
CA ALA A 125 -8.15 4.69 10.12
C ALA A 125 -7.55 5.85 10.94
N PHE A 126 -7.55 7.06 10.38
CA PHE A 126 -7.00 8.27 11.00
C PHE A 126 -8.03 9.38 11.27
N ARG A 127 -9.34 9.08 11.21
CA ARG A 127 -10.40 10.07 11.46
C ARG A 127 -10.29 10.66 12.86
N LYS A 128 -10.34 11.98 12.95
CA LYS A 128 -10.37 12.73 14.21
C LYS A 128 -11.78 12.64 14.83
N ASN A 129 -12.05 11.57 15.59
CA ASN A 129 -13.10 11.62 16.61
C ASN A 129 -12.65 12.54 17.74
#